data_AF-A0A875S667-F1
#
_entry.id   AF-A0A875S667-F1
#
_cell.length_a   1.000
_cell.length_b   1.000
_cell.length_c   1.000
_cell.angle_alpha   90.00
_cell.angle_beta   90.00
_cell.angle_gamma   90.00
#
_symmetry.space_group_name_H-M   'P 1'
#
loop_
_entity.id
_entity.type
_entity.pdbx_description
1 polymer ?
#
loop_
_entity_poly.entity_id
_entity_poly.type
_entity_poly.pdbx_seq_one_letter_code
_entity_poly.pdbx_strand_id
1 'polypeptide(L)'
;MTLESFVTQLHSPSQISGLLKPIKSVIESLLDQVDVDDFLLQINGLRSFVEKHIVNNNFNHLQLSVVWLCFFECYLRRFGPGSEELANARSVTEYIFSLGVSYFNKVDLGVIYSDHLLTKMFNHFVTQFVLLNNPLGISYLFDSVCHYISMDPSTLNYLQIFTVRQLFIQNRIHQIVQLYSGSGICDFTRIDSASLSKDHILLFYFDVARSLFIDAKYTESYKTFVVIFHLPVNLVDRLLIDELLSVYVVNLLLLEKDYRSLNDILIRFSSLIPSNILNIFHCYQAAQFNQFVRLVYLEYVQRLEAHGQKEYIFTKPVITLLITHLAKIKFGSSCGKLVNVPMLDLNHIDPTARTLDILDSLDIRIDRADVRQRLQSSGDYEVSSKHLLTTVVELAQCNSSLGRSLQDEKGLRNLQKQTNTYSQ
;
A
#
# COMPACT_ATOMS: atom_id res chain seq x y z
N MET A 1 -28.30 -39.95 -14.15
CA MET A 1 -26.85 -40.08 -13.88
C MET A 1 -26.57 -39.44 -12.53
N THR A 2 -25.69 -40.04 -11.72
CA THR A 2 -25.33 -39.54 -10.37
C THR A 2 -24.16 -38.56 -10.47
N LEU A 3 -23.96 -37.72 -9.43
CA LEU A 3 -22.79 -36.83 -9.36
C LEU A 3 -21.48 -37.61 -9.49
N GLU A 4 -21.36 -38.71 -8.73
CA GLU A 4 -20.20 -39.61 -8.77
C GLU A 4 -19.93 -40.15 -10.19
N SER A 5 -20.98 -40.49 -10.96
CA SER A 5 -20.81 -41.01 -12.32
C SER A 5 -20.21 -39.99 -13.30
N PHE A 6 -20.47 -38.69 -13.12
CA PHE A 6 -19.84 -37.65 -13.95
C PHE A 6 -18.44 -37.30 -13.44
N VAL A 7 -18.25 -37.23 -12.13
CA VAL A 7 -16.97 -36.85 -11.52
C VAL A 7 -15.90 -37.91 -11.76
N THR A 8 -16.26 -39.19 -11.67
CA THR A 8 -15.32 -40.30 -11.91
C THR A 8 -14.80 -40.35 -13.35
N GLN A 9 -15.48 -39.72 -14.32
CA GLN A 9 -15.00 -39.57 -15.70
C GLN A 9 -13.88 -38.51 -15.84
N LEU A 10 -13.67 -37.66 -14.83
CA LEU A 10 -12.57 -36.70 -14.79
C LEU A 10 -11.27 -37.40 -14.39
N HIS A 11 -10.47 -37.74 -15.39
CA HIS A 11 -9.13 -38.30 -15.23
C HIS A 11 -8.04 -37.30 -15.61
N SER A 12 -8.38 -36.23 -16.32
CA SER A 12 -7.43 -35.22 -16.80
C SER A 12 -8.06 -33.82 -16.94
N PRO A 13 -7.27 -32.74 -16.85
CA PRO A 13 -7.77 -31.36 -16.98
C PRO A 13 -8.50 -31.08 -18.30
N SER A 14 -8.10 -31.72 -19.41
CA SER A 14 -8.72 -31.50 -20.72
C SER A 14 -10.22 -31.88 -20.77
N GLN A 15 -10.67 -32.74 -19.86
CA GLN A 15 -12.05 -33.20 -19.77
C GLN A 15 -12.95 -32.23 -18.97
N ILE A 16 -12.37 -31.27 -18.25
CA ILE A 16 -13.11 -30.34 -17.38
C ILE A 16 -14.19 -29.60 -18.17
N SER A 17 -13.83 -29.02 -19.32
CA SER A 17 -14.76 -28.20 -20.13
C SER A 17 -16.04 -28.94 -20.52
N GLY A 18 -15.95 -30.25 -20.82
CA GLY A 18 -17.09 -31.07 -21.23
C GLY A 18 -17.95 -31.56 -20.06
N LEU A 19 -17.36 -31.78 -18.88
CA LEU A 19 -18.03 -32.36 -17.72
C LEU A 19 -18.51 -31.33 -16.69
N LEU A 20 -18.01 -30.10 -16.75
CA LEU A 20 -18.34 -29.05 -15.78
C LEU A 20 -19.85 -28.71 -15.76
N LYS A 21 -20.48 -28.55 -16.92
CA LYS A 21 -21.90 -28.19 -17.02
C LYS A 21 -22.82 -29.30 -16.48
N PRO A 22 -22.63 -30.59 -16.86
CA PRO A 22 -23.35 -31.70 -16.23
C PRO A 22 -23.18 -31.76 -14.71
N ILE A 23 -21.95 -31.61 -14.21
CA ILE A 23 -21.66 -31.65 -12.77
C ILE A 23 -22.40 -30.53 -12.04
N LYS A 24 -22.31 -29.28 -12.53
CA LYS A 24 -23.03 -28.13 -11.97
C LYS A 24 -24.54 -28.37 -11.95
N SER A 25 -25.11 -28.86 -13.05
CA SER A 25 -26.55 -29.13 -13.14
C SER A 25 -27.03 -30.16 -12.11
N VAL A 26 -26.24 -31.22 -11.86
CA VAL A 26 -26.57 -32.20 -10.83
C VAL A 26 -26.47 -31.59 -9.43
N ILE A 27 -25.43 -30.80 -9.15
CA ILE A 27 -25.26 -30.10 -7.88
C ILE A 27 -26.42 -29.13 -7.63
N GLU A 28 -26.81 -28.33 -8.62
CA GLU A 28 -27.93 -27.39 -8.53
C GLU A 28 -29.24 -28.13 -8.23
N SER A 29 -29.52 -29.21 -8.96
CA SER A 29 -30.71 -30.04 -8.70
C SER A 29 -30.73 -30.68 -7.31
N LEU A 30 -29.56 -31.03 -6.77
CA LEU A 30 -29.46 -31.55 -5.40
C LEU A 30 -29.60 -30.45 -4.35
N LEU A 31 -29.07 -29.25 -4.62
CA LEU A 31 -29.31 -28.07 -3.78
C LEU A 31 -30.79 -27.63 -3.81
N ASP A 32 -31.53 -27.88 -4.89
CA ASP A 32 -32.99 -27.67 -4.96
C ASP A 32 -33.77 -28.58 -4.00
N GLN A 33 -33.19 -29.71 -3.60
CA GLN A 33 -33.81 -30.65 -2.66
C GLN A 33 -33.50 -30.33 -1.19
N VAL A 34 -32.63 -29.35 -0.92
CA VAL A 34 -32.39 -28.85 0.44
C VAL A 34 -33.55 -27.91 0.77
N ASP A 35 -34.48 -28.43 1.57
CA ASP A 35 -35.77 -27.81 1.92
C ASP A 35 -35.60 -26.38 2.49
N VAL A 36 -36.42 -25.43 2.05
CA VAL A 36 -36.20 -23.98 2.27
C VAL A 36 -36.98 -23.43 3.49
N ASP A 37 -37.89 -24.22 4.07
CA ASP A 37 -38.87 -23.68 5.03
C ASP A 37 -38.41 -23.68 6.51
N ASP A 38 -37.37 -24.42 6.88
CA ASP A 38 -36.77 -24.39 8.23
C ASP A 38 -35.24 -24.40 8.18
N PHE A 39 -34.62 -23.44 8.86
CA PHE A 39 -33.18 -23.25 8.97
C PHE A 39 -32.40 -24.45 9.54
N LEU A 40 -32.96 -25.16 10.53
CA LEU A 40 -32.32 -26.37 11.07
C LEU A 40 -32.39 -27.53 10.08
N LEU A 41 -33.45 -27.60 9.26
CA LEU A 41 -33.55 -28.57 8.19
C LEU A 41 -32.60 -28.22 7.03
N GLN A 42 -32.44 -26.93 6.71
CA GLN A 42 -31.48 -26.45 5.71
C GLN A 42 -30.04 -26.85 6.07
N ILE A 43 -29.57 -26.57 7.29
CA ILE A 43 -28.18 -26.89 7.68
C ILE A 43 -27.93 -28.40 7.74
N ASN A 44 -28.89 -29.20 8.21
CA ASN A 44 -28.77 -30.65 8.26
C ASN A 44 -28.84 -31.28 6.86
N GLY A 45 -29.71 -30.75 6.00
CA GLY A 45 -29.80 -31.14 4.59
C GLY A 45 -28.48 -30.85 3.86
N LEU A 46 -27.91 -29.66 4.07
CA LEU A 46 -26.63 -29.28 3.50
C LEU A 46 -25.46 -30.12 4.05
N ARG A 47 -25.46 -30.45 5.34
CA ARG A 47 -24.48 -31.39 5.94
C ARG A 47 -24.56 -32.77 5.31
N SER A 48 -25.75 -33.35 5.28
CA SER A 48 -26.00 -34.66 4.66
C SER A 48 -25.58 -34.67 3.19
N PHE A 49 -25.88 -33.60 2.45
CA PHE A 49 -25.43 -33.42 1.07
C PHE A 49 -23.90 -33.47 0.96
N VAL A 50 -23.19 -32.63 1.73
CA VAL A 50 -21.72 -32.55 1.65
C VAL A 50 -21.07 -33.87 2.07
N GLU A 51 -21.53 -34.48 3.16
CA GLU A 51 -21.01 -35.76 3.62
C GLU A 51 -21.20 -36.85 2.56
N LYS A 52 -22.41 -37.01 2.04
CA LYS A 52 -22.77 -38.06 1.08
C LYS A 52 -22.11 -37.87 -0.29
N HIS A 53 -22.05 -36.64 -0.79
CA HIS A 53 -21.72 -36.36 -2.18
C HIS A 53 -20.32 -35.79 -2.41
N ILE A 54 -19.66 -35.29 -1.36
CA ILE A 54 -18.33 -34.67 -1.49
C ILE A 54 -17.31 -35.39 -0.60
N VAL A 55 -17.58 -35.54 0.70
CA VAL A 55 -16.58 -36.03 1.68
C VAL A 55 -16.41 -37.55 1.64
N ASN A 56 -17.49 -38.32 1.59
CA ASN A 56 -17.44 -39.79 1.67
C ASN A 56 -17.06 -40.47 0.34
N ASN A 57 -16.69 -39.70 -0.69
CA ASN A 57 -16.28 -40.25 -1.98
C ASN A 57 -14.75 -40.28 -2.08
N ASN A 58 -14.22 -41.36 -2.66
CA ASN A 58 -12.78 -41.54 -2.87
C ASN A 58 -12.30 -40.80 -4.13
N PHE A 59 -12.51 -39.49 -4.16
CA PHE A 59 -12.09 -38.64 -5.28
C PHE A 59 -10.59 -38.33 -5.22
N ASN A 60 -9.94 -38.30 -6.38
CA ASN A 60 -8.57 -37.78 -6.50
C ASN A 60 -8.56 -36.24 -6.38
N HIS A 61 -7.37 -35.63 -6.29
CA HIS A 61 -7.24 -34.17 -6.11
C HIS A 61 -7.96 -33.35 -7.19
N LEU A 62 -7.91 -33.76 -8.46
CA LEU A 62 -8.60 -33.09 -9.56
C LEU A 62 -10.13 -33.14 -9.40
N GLN A 63 -10.65 -34.33 -9.16
CA GLN A 63 -12.08 -34.58 -8.96
C GLN A 63 -12.61 -33.80 -7.75
N LEU A 64 -11.85 -33.82 -6.65
CA LEU A 64 -12.17 -33.09 -5.44
C LEU A 64 -12.24 -31.58 -5.71
N SER A 65 -11.20 -31.01 -6.32
CA SER A 65 -11.16 -29.58 -6.68
C SER A 65 -12.34 -29.16 -7.56
N VAL A 66 -12.68 -29.94 -8.58
CA VAL A 66 -13.83 -29.66 -9.47
C VAL A 66 -15.13 -29.68 -8.69
N VAL A 67 -15.39 -30.74 -7.90
CA VAL A 67 -16.66 -30.90 -7.16
C VAL A 67 -16.84 -29.79 -6.14
N TRP A 68 -15.81 -29.48 -5.35
CA TRP A 68 -15.89 -28.41 -4.34
C TRP A 68 -16.14 -27.05 -4.98
N LEU A 69 -15.42 -26.71 -6.05
CA LEU A 69 -15.62 -25.42 -6.72
C LEU A 69 -16.98 -25.32 -7.40
N CYS A 70 -17.48 -26.39 -8.02
CA CYS A 70 -18.83 -26.41 -8.55
C CYS A 70 -19.86 -26.26 -7.43
N PHE A 71 -19.68 -26.95 -6.31
CA PHE A 71 -20.54 -26.80 -5.13
C PHE A 71 -20.60 -25.36 -4.65
N PHE A 72 -19.44 -24.74 -4.39
CA PHE A 72 -19.39 -23.36 -3.92
C PHE A 72 -19.96 -22.37 -4.94
N GLU A 73 -19.67 -22.53 -6.23
CA GLU A 73 -20.22 -21.64 -7.27
C GLU A 73 -21.75 -21.74 -7.36
N CYS A 74 -22.30 -22.97 -7.38
CA CYS A 74 -23.73 -23.18 -7.40
C CYS A 74 -24.41 -22.66 -6.13
N TYR A 75 -23.79 -22.89 -4.96
CA TYR A 75 -24.28 -22.41 -3.68
C TYR A 75 -24.28 -20.88 -3.61
N LEU A 76 -23.14 -20.23 -3.93
CA LEU A 76 -23.00 -18.76 -3.90
C LEU A 76 -23.86 -18.06 -4.95
N ARG A 77 -24.14 -18.69 -6.09
CA ARG A 77 -25.09 -18.14 -7.07
C ARG A 77 -26.51 -18.08 -6.51
N ARG A 78 -26.89 -19.06 -5.69
CA ARG A 78 -28.25 -19.17 -5.13
C ARG A 78 -28.41 -18.39 -3.84
N PHE A 79 -27.43 -18.45 -2.95
CA PHE A 79 -27.48 -17.91 -1.60
C PHE A 79 -26.34 -16.91 -1.34
N GLY A 80 -25.88 -16.19 -2.36
CA GLY A 80 -24.69 -15.33 -2.24
C GLY A 80 -24.81 -14.18 -1.24
N PRO A 81 -23.68 -13.51 -0.93
CA PRO A 81 -23.65 -12.32 -0.07
C PRO A 81 -24.43 -11.18 -0.75
N GLY A 82 -25.72 -11.10 -0.46
CA GLY A 82 -26.67 -10.21 -1.11
C GLY A 82 -28.11 -10.74 -1.17
N SER A 83 -28.34 -12.04 -0.95
CA SER A 83 -29.71 -12.55 -0.75
C SER A 83 -30.19 -12.26 0.68
N GLU A 84 -31.45 -11.79 0.81
CA GLU A 84 -32.10 -11.58 2.11
C GLU A 84 -32.17 -12.87 2.94
N GLU A 85 -32.19 -14.03 2.26
CA GLU A 85 -32.19 -15.36 2.86
C GLU A 85 -30.89 -15.68 3.63
N LEU A 86 -29.71 -15.29 3.09
CA LEU A 86 -28.43 -15.58 3.74
C LEU A 86 -28.15 -14.61 4.91
N ALA A 87 -28.66 -13.37 4.83
CA ALA A 87 -28.52 -12.36 5.89
C ALA A 87 -29.21 -12.80 7.21
N ASN A 88 -30.27 -13.61 7.11
CA ASN A 88 -31.03 -14.11 8.25
C ASN A 88 -30.53 -15.47 8.78
N ALA A 89 -29.59 -16.12 8.07
CA ALA A 89 -29.22 -17.52 8.26
C ALA A 89 -27.77 -17.72 8.78
N ARG A 90 -27.41 -17.07 9.89
CA ARG A 90 -26.04 -17.04 10.44
C ARG A 90 -25.33 -18.41 10.55
N SER A 91 -26.02 -19.43 11.07
CA SER A 91 -25.52 -20.80 11.23
C SER A 91 -25.16 -21.48 9.91
N VAL A 92 -25.94 -21.23 8.86
CA VAL A 92 -25.67 -21.74 7.50
C VAL A 92 -24.43 -21.06 6.94
N THR A 93 -24.31 -19.74 7.11
CA THR A 93 -23.11 -18.98 6.73
C THR A 93 -21.86 -19.46 7.48
N GLU A 94 -21.97 -19.71 8.79
CA GLU A 94 -20.89 -20.27 9.61
C GLU A 94 -20.50 -21.68 9.14
N TYR A 95 -21.48 -22.51 8.77
CA TYR A 95 -21.21 -23.83 8.22
C TYR A 95 -20.53 -23.76 6.85
N ILE A 96 -21.02 -22.94 5.92
CA ILE A 96 -20.38 -22.72 4.62
C ILE A 96 -18.96 -22.18 4.78
N PHE A 97 -18.75 -21.26 5.74
CA PHE A 97 -17.42 -20.79 6.07
C PHE A 97 -16.51 -21.94 6.53
N SER A 98 -16.98 -22.79 7.45
CA SER A 98 -16.22 -23.96 7.91
C SER A 98 -15.91 -24.96 6.79
N LEU A 99 -16.82 -25.12 5.83
CA LEU A 99 -16.60 -25.92 4.63
C LEU A 99 -15.51 -25.30 3.75
N GLY A 100 -15.55 -23.99 3.53
CA GLY A 100 -14.51 -23.28 2.79
C GLY A 100 -13.14 -23.43 3.44
N VAL A 101 -13.06 -23.31 4.77
CA VAL A 101 -11.84 -23.60 5.55
C VAL A 101 -11.35 -25.04 5.32
N SER A 102 -12.24 -26.03 5.39
CA SER A 102 -11.91 -27.43 5.13
C SER A 102 -11.37 -27.64 3.72
N TYR A 103 -11.92 -26.91 2.74
CA TYR A 103 -11.46 -26.94 1.36
C TYR A 103 -10.07 -26.33 1.18
N PHE A 104 -9.76 -25.17 1.80
CA PHE A 104 -8.41 -24.58 1.75
C PHE A 104 -7.32 -25.53 2.27
N ASN A 105 -7.64 -26.40 3.23
CA ASN A 105 -6.69 -27.39 3.75
C ASN A 105 -6.48 -28.60 2.81
N LYS A 106 -7.34 -28.78 1.80
CA LYS A 106 -7.34 -29.94 0.89
C LYS A 106 -7.06 -29.58 -0.56
N VAL A 107 -7.14 -28.29 -0.90
CA VAL A 107 -7.02 -27.82 -2.27
C VAL A 107 -5.59 -28.02 -2.77
N ASP A 108 -5.46 -28.62 -3.95
CA ASP A 108 -4.19 -28.69 -4.67
C ASP A 108 -4.11 -27.49 -5.62
N LEU A 109 -3.32 -26.48 -5.23
CA LEU A 109 -3.16 -25.26 -6.05
C LEU A 109 -2.46 -25.55 -7.38
N GLY A 110 -1.61 -26.59 -7.46
CA GLY A 110 -0.99 -27.01 -8.71
C GLY A 110 -2.05 -27.48 -9.72
N VAL A 111 -3.05 -28.22 -9.25
CA VAL A 111 -4.20 -28.61 -10.07
C VAL A 111 -5.04 -27.40 -10.45
N ILE A 112 -5.36 -26.52 -9.51
CA ILE A 112 -6.19 -25.32 -9.78
C ILE A 112 -5.57 -24.46 -10.87
N TYR A 113 -4.27 -24.16 -10.77
CA TYR A 113 -3.57 -23.29 -11.72
C TYR A 113 -3.09 -24.01 -12.99
N SER A 114 -3.34 -25.32 -13.12
CA SER A 114 -3.09 -26.07 -14.37
C SER A 114 -4.20 -25.90 -15.42
N ASP A 115 -5.38 -25.42 -15.01
CA ASP A 115 -6.54 -25.25 -15.89
C ASP A 115 -7.19 -23.87 -15.71
N HIS A 116 -7.47 -23.19 -16.82
CA HIS A 116 -8.02 -21.84 -16.82
C HIS A 116 -9.44 -21.76 -16.24
N LEU A 117 -10.29 -22.78 -16.46
CA LEU A 117 -11.65 -22.79 -15.91
C LEU A 117 -11.62 -22.98 -14.40
N LEU A 118 -10.79 -23.89 -13.89
CA LEU A 118 -10.60 -24.06 -12.44
C LEU A 118 -10.01 -22.82 -11.79
N THR A 119 -9.01 -22.20 -12.42
CA THR A 119 -8.44 -20.93 -11.95
C THR A 119 -9.52 -19.86 -11.82
N LYS A 120 -10.37 -19.70 -12.84
CA LYS A 120 -11.47 -18.73 -12.81
C LYS A 120 -12.48 -19.01 -11.70
N MET A 121 -12.89 -20.27 -11.54
CA MET A 121 -13.83 -20.67 -10.48
C MET A 121 -13.25 -20.49 -9.09
N PHE A 122 -11.99 -20.86 -8.89
CA PHE A 122 -11.28 -20.69 -7.63
C PHE A 122 -11.12 -19.22 -7.26
N ASN A 123 -10.72 -18.36 -8.20
CA ASN A 123 -10.61 -16.93 -7.98
C ASN A 123 -11.96 -16.33 -7.58
N HIS A 124 -13.06 -16.73 -8.25
CA HIS A 124 -14.41 -16.31 -7.88
C HIS A 124 -14.78 -16.76 -6.46
N PHE A 125 -14.54 -18.02 -6.12
CA PHE A 125 -14.76 -18.55 -4.78
C PHE A 125 -13.99 -17.76 -3.71
N VAL A 126 -12.69 -17.51 -3.92
CA VAL A 126 -11.85 -16.73 -3.01
C VAL A 126 -12.39 -15.33 -2.78
N THR A 127 -12.82 -14.63 -3.84
CA THR A 127 -13.43 -13.30 -3.71
C THR A 127 -14.69 -13.34 -2.85
N GLN A 128 -15.56 -14.32 -3.06
CA GLN A 128 -16.80 -14.46 -2.30
C GLN A 128 -16.56 -14.92 -0.86
N PHE A 129 -15.58 -15.81 -0.63
CA PHE A 129 -15.26 -16.35 0.68
C PHE A 129 -14.82 -15.27 1.68
N VAL A 130 -14.04 -14.27 1.24
CA VAL A 130 -13.66 -13.13 2.09
C VAL A 130 -14.87 -12.29 2.49
N LEU A 131 -15.88 -12.17 1.62
CA LEU A 131 -17.11 -11.44 1.94
C LEU A 131 -17.94 -12.15 3.02
N LEU A 132 -17.83 -13.48 3.15
CA LEU A 132 -18.57 -14.27 4.14
C LEU A 132 -18.02 -14.11 5.56
N ASN A 133 -16.70 -13.91 5.75
CA ASN A 133 -16.10 -13.67 7.07
C ASN A 133 -14.71 -13.02 6.97
N ASN A 134 -14.65 -11.72 7.23
CA ASN A 134 -13.52 -10.86 6.85
C ASN A 134 -12.18 -11.20 7.57
N PRO A 135 -12.09 -11.43 8.89
CA PRO A 135 -10.78 -11.59 9.54
C PRO A 135 -10.18 -13.00 9.42
N LEU A 136 -11.00 -14.05 9.57
CA LEU A 136 -10.52 -15.44 9.51
C LEU A 136 -10.26 -15.87 8.07
N GLY A 137 -11.10 -15.46 7.12
CA GLY A 137 -10.93 -15.80 5.71
C GLY A 137 -9.59 -15.34 5.15
N ILE A 138 -9.13 -14.15 5.55
CA ILE A 138 -7.84 -13.59 5.11
C ILE A 138 -6.65 -14.39 5.66
N SER A 139 -6.73 -14.95 6.87
CA SER A 139 -5.65 -15.79 7.40
C SER A 139 -5.46 -17.05 6.54
N TYR A 140 -6.56 -17.70 6.12
CA TYR A 140 -6.47 -18.85 5.21
C TYR A 140 -5.98 -18.47 3.81
N LEU A 141 -6.34 -17.29 3.31
CA LEU A 141 -5.77 -16.78 2.07
C LEU A 141 -4.25 -16.56 2.19
N PHE A 142 -3.80 -15.97 3.29
CA PHE A 142 -2.39 -15.78 3.57
C PHE A 142 -1.62 -17.12 3.59
N ASP A 143 -2.15 -18.13 4.28
CA ASP A 143 -1.54 -19.47 4.32
C ASP A 143 -1.50 -20.11 2.92
N SER A 144 -2.57 -19.94 2.13
CA SER A 144 -2.65 -20.44 0.76
C SER A 144 -1.64 -19.75 -0.16
N VAL A 145 -1.43 -18.44 0.00
CA VAL A 145 -0.39 -17.69 -0.73
C VAL A 145 1.00 -18.14 -0.32
N CYS A 146 1.26 -18.35 0.97
CA CYS A 146 2.54 -18.89 1.44
C CYS A 146 2.83 -20.24 0.80
N HIS A 147 1.83 -21.13 0.78
CA HIS A 147 1.94 -22.43 0.13
C HIS A 147 2.21 -22.30 -1.37
N TYR A 148 1.46 -21.45 -2.08
CA TYR A 148 1.66 -21.22 -3.51
C TYR A 148 3.06 -20.69 -3.84
N ILE A 149 3.54 -19.67 -3.12
CA ILE A 149 4.87 -19.09 -3.31
C ILE A 149 5.96 -20.15 -3.12
N SER A 150 5.77 -21.08 -2.18
CA SER A 150 6.73 -22.19 -1.99
C SER A 150 6.77 -23.17 -3.18
N MET A 151 5.68 -23.28 -3.94
CA MET A 151 5.57 -24.16 -5.11
C MET A 151 6.03 -23.47 -6.41
N ASP A 152 5.57 -22.24 -6.66
CA ASP A 152 5.93 -21.44 -7.84
C ASP A 152 6.19 -19.98 -7.46
N PRO A 153 7.40 -19.65 -6.96
CA PRO A 153 7.75 -18.28 -6.58
C PRO A 153 7.87 -17.33 -7.77
N SER A 154 7.88 -17.86 -9.00
CA SER A 154 8.21 -17.11 -10.22
C SER A 154 6.99 -16.48 -10.90
N THR A 155 5.78 -16.85 -10.48
CA THR A 155 4.52 -16.43 -11.12
C THR A 155 3.72 -15.54 -10.18
N LEU A 156 3.22 -14.42 -10.70
CA LEU A 156 2.25 -13.55 -10.03
C LEU A 156 0.83 -13.91 -10.48
N ASN A 157 -0.04 -14.28 -9.53
CA ASN A 157 -1.43 -14.67 -9.79
C ASN A 157 -2.46 -13.82 -9.03
N TYR A 158 -3.74 -14.05 -9.33
CA TYR A 158 -4.87 -13.37 -8.68
C TYR A 158 -4.94 -13.58 -7.18
N LEU A 159 -4.67 -14.79 -6.67
CA LEU A 159 -4.71 -15.09 -5.25
C LEU A 159 -3.71 -14.23 -4.47
N GLN A 160 -2.48 -14.07 -4.99
CA GLN A 160 -1.46 -13.19 -4.39
C GLN A 160 -1.91 -11.74 -4.38
N ILE A 161 -2.38 -11.21 -5.52
CA ILE A 161 -2.82 -9.82 -5.63
C ILE A 161 -4.00 -9.53 -4.70
N PHE A 162 -5.01 -10.41 -4.72
CA PHE A 162 -6.20 -10.26 -3.90
C PHE A 162 -5.86 -10.34 -2.40
N THR A 163 -5.02 -11.30 -2.01
CA THR A 163 -4.61 -11.46 -0.60
C THR A 163 -3.86 -10.24 -0.09
N VAL A 164 -2.87 -9.72 -0.84
CA VAL A 164 -2.16 -8.49 -0.45
C VAL A 164 -3.12 -7.33 -0.31
N ARG A 165 -4.07 -7.18 -1.24
CA ARG A 165 -5.07 -6.11 -1.17
C ARG A 165 -5.90 -6.21 0.11
N GLN A 166 -6.38 -7.40 0.45
CA GLN A 166 -7.18 -7.62 1.66
C GLN A 166 -6.38 -7.41 2.95
N LEU A 167 -5.13 -7.87 2.99
CA LEU A 167 -4.22 -7.62 4.12
C LEU A 167 -3.96 -6.13 4.30
N PHE A 168 -3.80 -5.38 3.20
CA PHE A 168 -3.55 -3.94 3.25
C PHE A 168 -4.78 -3.18 3.78
N ILE A 169 -5.98 -3.51 3.27
CA ILE A 169 -7.25 -2.93 3.75
C ILE A 169 -7.45 -3.19 5.26
N GLN A 170 -7.03 -4.35 5.76
CA GLN A 170 -7.10 -4.68 7.18
C GLN A 170 -5.91 -4.20 8.02
N ASN A 171 -5.00 -3.40 7.45
CA ASN A 171 -3.80 -2.91 8.11
C ASN A 171 -2.90 -4.04 8.69
N ARG A 172 -2.87 -5.22 8.05
CA ARG A 172 -2.01 -6.35 8.42
C ARG A 172 -0.66 -6.27 7.71
N ILE A 173 0.01 -5.13 7.85
CA ILE A 173 1.21 -4.75 7.10
C ILE A 173 2.34 -5.77 7.25
N HIS A 174 2.60 -6.25 8.47
CA HIS A 174 3.66 -7.22 8.73
C HIS A 174 3.49 -8.53 7.95
N GLN A 175 2.26 -8.97 7.70
CA GLN A 175 2.01 -10.18 6.90
C GLN A 175 2.39 -9.96 5.42
N ILE A 176 2.12 -8.77 4.87
CA ILE A 176 2.53 -8.43 3.50
C ILE A 176 4.06 -8.43 3.41
N VAL A 177 4.73 -7.82 4.38
CA VAL A 177 6.20 -7.81 4.42
C VAL A 177 6.76 -9.22 4.58
N GLN A 178 6.14 -10.07 5.39
CA GLN A 178 6.53 -11.47 5.56
C GLN A 178 6.54 -12.23 4.22
N LEU A 179 5.52 -12.06 3.38
CA LEU A 179 5.43 -12.73 2.08
C LEU A 179 6.61 -12.43 1.15
N TYR A 180 7.19 -11.24 1.24
CA TYR A 180 8.16 -10.74 0.26
C TYR A 180 9.53 -10.37 0.85
N SER A 181 9.76 -10.71 2.12
CA SER A 181 11.04 -10.45 2.81
C SER A 181 12.14 -11.47 2.49
N GLY A 182 11.82 -12.58 1.80
CA GLY A 182 12.77 -13.65 1.45
C GLY A 182 12.84 -14.01 -0.04
N SER A 183 11.69 -14.13 -0.71
CA SER A 183 11.57 -14.25 -2.17
C SER A 183 11.37 -12.85 -2.74
N GLY A 184 12.35 -12.30 -3.45
CA GLY A 184 12.30 -10.93 -3.90
C GLY A 184 11.01 -10.65 -4.68
N ILE A 185 10.27 -9.62 -4.27
CA ILE A 185 9.07 -9.16 -5.00
C ILE A 185 9.37 -8.77 -6.46
N CYS A 186 10.64 -8.56 -6.79
CA CYS A 186 11.12 -8.23 -8.12
C CYS A 186 11.42 -9.45 -9.02
N ASP A 187 11.22 -10.68 -8.53
CA ASP A 187 11.68 -11.90 -9.20
C ASP A 187 10.60 -12.59 -10.04
N PHE A 188 9.42 -11.97 -10.20
CA PHE A 188 8.37 -12.54 -11.03
C PHE A 188 8.79 -12.55 -12.51
N THR A 189 8.83 -13.75 -13.09
CA THR A 189 9.13 -13.98 -14.51
C THR A 189 7.85 -14.17 -15.34
N ARG A 190 6.73 -14.48 -14.68
CA ARG A 190 5.45 -14.78 -15.30
C ARG A 190 4.31 -14.08 -14.56
N ILE A 191 3.29 -13.67 -15.32
CA ILE A 191 2.04 -13.08 -14.79
C ILE A 191 0.89 -13.88 -15.39
N ASP A 192 -0.07 -14.28 -14.56
CA ASP A 192 -1.34 -14.85 -15.04
C ASP A 192 -2.18 -13.78 -15.75
N SER A 193 -1.95 -13.63 -17.05
CA SER A 193 -2.61 -12.62 -17.89
C SER A 193 -4.11 -12.84 -18.09
N ALA A 194 -4.63 -14.03 -17.76
CA ALA A 194 -6.05 -14.33 -17.97
C ALA A 194 -6.95 -13.71 -16.90
N SER A 195 -6.40 -13.48 -15.71
CA SER A 195 -7.15 -13.02 -14.53
C SER A 195 -6.77 -11.62 -14.05
N LEU A 196 -5.68 -11.05 -14.55
CA LEU A 196 -5.08 -9.82 -14.03
C LEU A 196 -5.12 -8.67 -15.04
N SER A 197 -5.68 -7.53 -14.61
CA SER A 197 -5.55 -6.27 -15.34
C SER A 197 -4.23 -5.57 -14.95
N LYS A 198 -3.76 -4.70 -15.83
CA LYS A 198 -2.58 -3.85 -15.57
C LYS A 198 -2.74 -3.01 -14.30
N ASP A 199 -3.94 -2.51 -14.04
CA ASP A 199 -4.23 -1.68 -12.86
C ASP A 199 -4.16 -2.51 -11.58
N HIS A 200 -4.62 -3.77 -11.59
CA HIS A 200 -4.49 -4.67 -10.44
C HIS A 200 -3.02 -4.95 -10.11
N ILE A 201 -2.19 -5.15 -11.15
CA ILE A 201 -0.74 -5.37 -10.98
C ILE A 201 -0.06 -4.13 -10.40
N LEU A 202 -0.39 -2.95 -10.91
CA LEU A 202 0.10 -1.68 -10.37
C LEU A 202 -0.27 -1.52 -8.89
N LEU A 203 -1.56 -1.69 -8.55
CA LEU A 203 -2.05 -1.54 -7.19
C LEU A 203 -1.43 -2.56 -6.24
N PHE A 204 -1.20 -3.79 -6.71
CA PHE A 204 -0.47 -4.80 -5.94
C PHE A 204 0.93 -4.33 -5.57
N TYR A 205 1.75 -3.94 -6.56
CA TYR A 205 3.11 -3.48 -6.28
C TYR A 205 3.11 -2.24 -5.39
N PHE A 206 2.13 -1.34 -5.57
CA PHE A 206 2.02 -0.15 -4.74
C PHE A 206 1.61 -0.49 -3.29
N ASP A 207 0.65 -1.38 -3.07
CA ASP A 207 0.28 -1.87 -1.73
C ASP A 207 1.46 -2.53 -1.01
N VAL A 208 2.30 -3.28 -1.74
CA VAL A 208 3.53 -3.85 -1.16
C VAL A 208 4.58 -2.78 -0.89
N ALA A 209 4.83 -1.86 -1.83
CA ALA A 209 5.80 -0.78 -1.64
C ALA A 209 5.45 0.08 -0.42
N ARG A 210 4.16 0.40 -0.24
CA ARG A 210 3.64 1.10 0.94
C ARG A 210 3.83 0.28 2.21
N SER A 211 3.52 -1.01 2.17
CA SER A 211 3.67 -1.90 3.32
C SER A 211 5.13 -2.01 3.78
N LEU A 212 6.06 -2.14 2.84
CA LEU A 212 7.51 -2.11 3.10
C LEU A 212 7.96 -0.75 3.66
N PHE A 213 7.42 0.36 3.14
CA PHE A 213 7.71 1.70 3.68
C PHE A 213 7.23 1.85 5.12
N ILE A 214 6.00 1.42 5.42
CA ILE A 214 5.40 1.47 6.76
C ILE A 214 6.21 0.64 7.77
N ASP A 215 6.72 -0.53 7.34
CA ASP A 215 7.58 -1.41 8.16
C ASP A 215 9.06 -0.97 8.18
N ALA A 216 9.37 0.25 7.72
CA ALA A 216 10.71 0.82 7.63
C ALA A 216 11.73 0.01 6.79
N LYS A 217 11.25 -0.83 5.86
CA LYS A 217 12.04 -1.53 4.83
C LYS A 217 12.22 -0.65 3.59
N TYR A 218 12.83 0.52 3.79
CA TYR A 218 12.92 1.59 2.77
C TYR A 218 13.64 1.14 1.49
N THR A 219 14.69 0.31 1.61
CA THR A 219 15.46 -0.18 0.45
C THR A 219 14.62 -1.10 -0.43
N GLU A 220 13.88 -2.03 0.17
CA GLU A 220 12.98 -2.97 -0.49
C GLU A 220 11.77 -2.23 -1.09
N SER A 221 11.22 -1.27 -0.35
CA SER A 221 10.18 -0.37 -0.86
C SER A 221 10.65 0.37 -2.10
N TYR A 222 11.88 0.91 -2.09
CA TYR A 222 12.47 1.61 -3.24
C TYR A 222 12.63 0.69 -4.46
N LYS A 223 13.15 -0.54 -4.27
CA LYS A 223 13.24 -1.53 -5.35
C LYS A 223 11.87 -1.83 -5.97
N THR A 224 10.83 -1.90 -5.14
CA THR A 224 9.45 -2.11 -5.59
C THR A 224 8.95 -0.91 -6.40
N PHE A 225 9.24 0.33 -5.98
CA PHE A 225 8.93 1.52 -6.77
C PHE A 225 9.61 1.53 -8.13
N VAL A 226 10.86 1.08 -8.22
CA VAL A 226 11.54 0.94 -9.51
C VAL A 226 10.74 0.03 -10.45
N VAL A 227 10.22 -1.11 -9.97
CA VAL A 227 9.33 -1.98 -10.78
C VAL A 227 8.10 -1.20 -11.24
N ILE A 228 7.40 -0.51 -10.32
CA ILE A 228 6.20 0.27 -10.61
C ILE A 228 6.41 1.26 -11.77
N PHE A 229 7.50 2.04 -11.74
CA PHE A 229 7.78 3.04 -12.77
C PHE A 229 8.17 2.46 -14.13
N HIS A 230 8.54 1.18 -14.19
CA HIS A 230 8.80 0.46 -15.44
C HIS A 230 7.57 -0.27 -15.98
N LEU A 231 6.46 -0.33 -15.23
CA LEU A 231 5.24 -0.96 -15.71
C LEU A 231 4.62 -0.12 -16.86
N PRO A 232 4.13 -0.76 -17.94
CA PRO A 232 3.50 -0.07 -19.06
C PRO A 232 2.03 0.26 -18.77
N VAL A 233 1.79 1.06 -17.73
CA VAL A 233 0.47 1.48 -17.25
C VAL A 233 0.31 2.98 -17.39
N ASN A 234 -0.84 3.40 -17.91
CA ASN A 234 -1.23 4.81 -17.95
C ASN A 234 -1.89 5.14 -16.62
N LEU A 235 -1.19 5.90 -15.77
CA LEU A 235 -1.78 6.39 -14.54
C LEU A 235 -2.77 7.52 -14.88
N VAL A 236 -4.04 7.31 -14.58
CA VAL A 236 -5.11 8.30 -14.82
C VAL A 236 -5.65 8.90 -13.52
N ASP A 237 -5.63 8.13 -12.43
CA ASP A 237 -6.07 8.59 -11.11
C ASP A 237 -5.02 9.54 -10.51
N ARG A 238 -5.36 10.82 -10.44
CA ARG A 238 -4.48 11.86 -9.91
C ARG A 238 -4.15 11.66 -8.43
N LEU A 239 -5.10 11.19 -7.63
CA LEU A 239 -4.87 10.98 -6.19
C LEU A 239 -3.89 9.84 -5.96
N LEU A 240 -4.04 8.75 -6.73
CA LEU A 240 -3.11 7.63 -6.70
C LEU A 240 -1.70 8.05 -7.12
N ILE A 241 -1.58 8.86 -8.19
CA ILE A 241 -0.29 9.39 -8.65
C ILE A 241 0.36 10.27 -7.58
N ASP A 242 -0.39 11.19 -6.99
CA ASP A 242 0.11 12.12 -5.98
C ASP A 242 0.60 11.36 -4.73
N GLU A 243 -0.15 10.34 -4.29
CA GLU A 243 0.26 9.46 -3.18
C GLU A 243 1.53 8.67 -3.56
N LEU A 244 1.54 8.02 -4.72
CA LEU A 244 2.65 7.22 -5.22
C LEU A 244 3.95 8.02 -5.28
N LEU A 245 3.90 9.21 -5.87
CA LEU A 245 5.05 10.10 -5.99
C LEU A 245 5.46 10.67 -4.62
N SER A 246 4.52 10.97 -3.73
CA SER A 246 4.82 11.41 -2.37
C SER A 246 5.62 10.36 -1.60
N VAL A 247 5.13 9.12 -1.56
CA VAL A 247 5.82 8.00 -0.87
C VAL A 247 7.20 7.79 -1.49
N TYR A 248 7.27 7.78 -2.82
CA TYR A 248 8.53 7.58 -3.53
C TYR A 248 9.57 8.65 -3.17
N VAL A 249 9.22 9.93 -3.27
CA VAL A 249 10.15 11.03 -2.95
C VAL A 249 10.61 10.97 -1.50
N VAL A 250 9.69 10.73 -0.54
CA VAL A 250 10.07 10.59 0.87
C VAL A 250 11.00 9.40 1.08
N ASN A 251 10.75 8.28 0.41
CA ASN A 251 11.62 7.11 0.45
C ASN A 251 13.04 7.42 -0.09
N LEU A 252 13.16 8.24 -1.14
CA LEU A 252 14.46 8.70 -1.65
C LEU A 252 15.24 9.51 -0.61
N LEU A 253 14.55 10.43 0.08
CA LEU A 253 15.16 11.25 1.13
C LEU A 253 15.63 10.39 2.31
N LEU A 254 14.85 9.37 2.69
CA LEU A 254 15.20 8.43 3.75
C LEU A 254 16.40 7.55 3.39
N LEU A 255 16.58 7.21 2.11
CA LEU A 255 17.73 6.44 1.62
C LEU A 255 18.97 7.30 1.32
N GLU A 256 18.91 8.61 1.58
CA GLU A 256 19.99 9.58 1.28
C GLU A 256 20.48 9.47 -0.19
N LYS A 257 19.57 9.12 -1.11
CA LYS A 257 19.93 8.92 -2.51
C LYS A 257 20.12 10.28 -3.20
N ASP A 258 21.28 10.46 -3.81
CA ASP A 258 21.67 11.70 -4.47
C ASP A 258 20.95 11.88 -5.82
N TYR A 259 20.55 13.12 -6.15
CA TYR A 259 19.79 13.50 -7.36
C TYR A 259 20.44 12.96 -8.64
N ARG A 260 21.79 12.92 -8.67
CA ARG A 260 22.59 12.47 -9.82
C ARG A 260 22.40 10.98 -10.15
N SER A 261 22.01 10.16 -9.17
CA SER A 261 21.78 8.72 -9.36
C SER A 261 20.32 8.37 -9.72
N LEU A 262 19.42 9.37 -9.67
CA LEU A 262 17.96 9.21 -9.67
C LEU A 262 17.24 9.85 -10.87
N ASN A 263 18.01 10.29 -11.86
CA ASN A 263 17.62 11.31 -12.84
C ASN A 263 16.34 10.98 -13.62
N ASP A 264 16.18 9.76 -14.13
CA ASP A 264 15.18 9.53 -15.17
C ASP A 264 13.73 9.52 -14.65
N ILE A 265 13.49 8.94 -13.47
CA ILE A 265 12.14 8.82 -12.92
C ILE A 265 11.65 10.18 -12.40
N LEU A 266 12.46 10.88 -11.58
CA LEU A 266 12.05 12.18 -11.05
C LEU A 266 11.91 13.23 -12.15
N ILE A 267 12.77 13.22 -13.18
CA ILE A 267 12.61 14.12 -14.33
C ILE A 267 11.32 13.79 -15.08
N ARG A 268 11.07 12.51 -15.39
CA ARG A 268 9.90 12.06 -16.15
C ARG A 268 8.57 12.42 -15.47
N PHE A 269 8.53 12.34 -14.14
CA PHE A 269 7.32 12.61 -13.35
C PHE A 269 7.31 13.99 -12.68
N SER A 270 8.30 14.85 -12.93
CA SER A 270 8.48 16.14 -12.24
C SER A 270 7.23 17.03 -12.22
N SER A 271 6.51 17.11 -13.35
CA SER A 271 5.27 17.89 -13.46
C SER A 271 4.07 17.28 -12.72
N LEU A 272 4.18 16.03 -12.29
CA LEU A 272 3.14 15.30 -11.57
C LEU A 272 3.43 15.24 -10.06
N ILE A 273 4.64 15.55 -9.60
CA ILE A 273 4.96 15.56 -8.17
C ILE A 273 4.21 16.73 -7.48
N PRO A 274 3.53 16.49 -6.34
CA PRO A 274 2.92 17.56 -5.56
C PRO A 274 3.95 18.65 -5.19
N SER A 275 3.59 19.92 -5.36
CA SER A 275 4.53 21.05 -5.24
C SER A 275 5.15 21.19 -3.84
N ASN A 276 4.37 20.91 -2.79
CA ASN A 276 4.82 20.81 -1.41
C ASN A 276 5.91 19.75 -1.22
N ILE A 277 5.73 18.56 -1.79
CA ILE A 277 6.71 17.47 -1.72
C ILE A 277 7.98 17.82 -2.50
N LEU A 278 7.82 18.41 -3.68
CA LEU A 278 8.95 18.87 -4.49
C LEU A 278 9.76 19.96 -3.77
N ASN A 279 9.09 20.89 -3.07
CA ASN A 279 9.75 21.91 -2.26
C ASN A 279 10.52 21.31 -1.08
N ILE A 280 9.96 20.33 -0.38
CA ILE A 280 10.65 19.58 0.68
C ILE A 280 11.91 18.92 0.12
N PHE A 281 11.79 18.25 -1.03
CA PHE A 281 12.91 17.61 -1.70
C PHE A 281 14.02 18.61 -2.07
N HIS A 282 13.68 19.74 -2.71
CA HIS A 282 14.66 20.77 -3.05
C HIS A 282 15.34 21.39 -1.82
N CYS A 283 14.58 21.64 -0.74
CA CYS A 283 15.15 22.15 0.51
C CYS A 283 16.14 21.16 1.15
N TYR A 284 15.84 19.86 1.07
CA TYR A 284 16.74 18.81 1.53
C TYR A 284 18.04 18.79 0.73
N GLN A 285 17.95 18.79 -0.60
CA GLN A 285 19.12 18.78 -1.49
C GLN A 285 20.00 20.03 -1.31
N ALA A 286 19.38 21.19 -1.06
CA ALA A 286 20.09 22.45 -0.79
C ALA A 286 20.63 22.56 0.66
N ALA A 287 20.48 21.53 1.48
CA ALA A 287 20.84 21.53 2.89
C ALA A 287 20.22 22.70 3.70
N GLN A 288 19.04 23.18 3.31
CA GLN A 288 18.34 24.29 3.95
C GLN A 288 17.58 23.83 5.20
N PHE A 289 18.32 23.46 6.25
CA PHE A 289 17.79 22.81 7.46
C PHE A 289 16.54 23.47 8.06
N ASN A 290 16.55 24.78 8.34
CA ASN A 290 15.43 25.45 9.01
C ASN A 290 14.16 25.47 8.15
N GLN A 291 14.34 25.73 6.84
CA GLN A 291 13.24 25.72 5.89
C GLN A 291 12.67 24.30 5.72
N PHE A 292 13.55 23.30 5.68
CA PHE A 292 13.15 21.90 5.63
C PHE A 292 12.32 21.48 6.85
N VAL A 293 12.80 21.77 8.07
CA VAL A 293 12.07 21.45 9.32
C VAL A 293 10.67 22.06 9.30
N ARG A 294 10.55 23.34 8.90
CA ARG A 294 9.24 24.01 8.80
C ARG A 294 8.33 23.37 7.77
N LEU A 295 8.84 23.05 6.57
CA LEU A 295 8.04 22.45 5.50
C LEU A 295 7.57 21.04 5.85
N VAL A 296 8.45 20.20 6.40
CA VAL A 296 8.11 18.84 6.80
C VAL A 296 7.11 18.83 7.96
N TYR A 297 7.26 19.74 8.93
CA TYR A 297 6.28 19.88 10.01
C TYR A 297 4.93 20.38 9.53
N LEU A 298 4.90 21.35 8.60
CA LEU A 298 3.66 21.81 8.00
C LEU A 298 2.94 20.67 7.27
N GLU A 299 3.67 19.89 6.48
CA GLU A 299 3.14 18.72 5.76
C GLU A 299 2.59 17.67 6.73
N TYR A 300 3.31 17.41 7.83
CA TYR A 300 2.87 16.51 8.90
C TYR A 300 1.52 16.93 9.49
N VAL A 301 1.38 18.20 9.89
CA VAL A 301 0.14 18.71 10.49
C VAL A 301 -1.01 18.63 9.50
N GLN A 302 -0.80 19.08 8.25
CA GLN A 302 -1.84 19.07 7.22
C GLN A 302 -2.32 17.65 6.91
N ARG A 303 -1.39 16.70 6.79
CA ARG A 303 -1.74 15.30 6.54
C ARG A 303 -2.37 14.61 7.73
N LEU A 304 -1.92 14.92 8.95
CA LEU A 304 -2.56 14.43 10.16
C LEU A 304 -4.00 14.93 10.29
N GLU A 305 -4.27 16.18 9.93
CA GLU A 305 -5.62 16.73 9.85
C GLU A 305 -6.47 16.05 8.76
N ALA A 306 -5.89 15.79 7.59
CA ALA A 306 -6.61 15.19 6.46
C ALA A 306 -6.87 13.68 6.61
N HIS A 307 -5.93 12.94 7.20
CA HIS A 307 -5.92 11.47 7.19
C HIS A 307 -5.97 10.85 8.60
N GLY A 308 -5.72 11.63 9.65
CA GLY A 308 -5.74 11.16 11.03
C GLY A 308 -4.82 9.97 11.26
N GLN A 309 -5.35 8.90 11.84
CA GLN A 309 -4.61 7.67 12.11
C GLN A 309 -4.19 6.89 10.85
N LYS A 310 -4.69 7.26 9.67
CA LYS A 310 -4.32 6.61 8.40
C LYS A 310 -3.09 7.24 7.75
N GLU A 311 -2.59 8.36 8.25
CA GLU A 311 -1.37 8.99 7.74
C GLU A 311 -0.16 8.10 8.02
N TYR A 312 0.62 7.80 6.98
CA TYR A 312 1.76 6.90 7.08
C TYR A 312 3.04 7.41 6.40
N ILE A 313 2.96 8.49 5.63
CA ILE A 313 4.08 9.04 4.85
C ILE A 313 4.90 9.99 5.72
N PHE A 314 4.23 10.95 6.36
CA PHE A 314 4.83 11.86 7.32
C PHE A 314 4.37 11.46 8.72
N THR A 315 5.03 10.48 9.31
CA THR A 315 4.83 10.11 10.72
C THR A 315 5.94 10.70 11.57
N LYS A 316 5.74 10.83 12.89
CA LYS A 316 6.79 11.29 13.80
C LYS A 316 8.14 10.55 13.57
N PRO A 317 8.19 9.21 13.49
CA PRO A 317 9.44 8.49 13.22
C PRO A 317 10.10 8.88 11.89
N VAL A 318 9.32 9.00 10.81
CA VAL A 318 9.85 9.39 9.49
C VAL A 318 10.42 10.80 9.53
N ILE A 319 9.69 11.75 10.13
CA ILE A 319 10.12 13.14 10.26
C ILE A 319 11.41 13.23 11.05
N THR A 320 11.50 12.52 12.19
CA THR A 320 12.70 12.48 13.01
C THR A 320 13.90 11.95 12.22
N LEU A 321 13.73 10.88 11.43
CA LEU A 321 14.79 10.34 10.58
C LEU A 321 15.23 11.36 9.51
N LEU A 322 14.28 11.97 8.81
CA LEU A 322 14.55 12.96 7.76
C LEU A 322 15.33 14.17 8.30
N ILE A 323 14.89 14.75 9.43
CA ILE A 323 15.56 15.87 10.09
C ILE A 323 16.96 15.43 10.54
N THR A 324 17.10 14.21 11.07
CA THR A 324 18.38 13.67 11.50
C THR A 324 19.36 13.51 10.35
N HIS A 325 18.91 12.99 9.21
CA HIS A 325 19.74 12.84 8.01
C HIS A 325 20.20 14.22 7.50
N LEU A 326 19.28 15.19 7.40
CA LEU A 326 19.65 16.53 6.94
C LEU A 326 20.60 17.24 7.91
N ALA A 327 20.42 17.05 9.21
CA ALA A 327 21.35 17.57 10.22
C ALA A 327 22.75 17.00 10.03
N LYS A 328 22.88 15.68 9.79
CA LYS A 328 24.17 15.05 9.48
C LYS A 328 24.81 15.61 8.22
N ILE A 329 24.02 15.85 7.16
CA ILE A 329 24.52 16.44 5.91
C ILE A 329 25.02 17.87 6.14
N LYS A 330 24.25 18.70 6.85
CA LYS A 330 24.57 20.12 7.06
C LYS A 330 25.70 20.35 8.06
N PHE A 331 25.73 19.58 9.15
CA PHE A 331 26.61 19.82 10.30
C PHE A 331 27.71 18.75 10.47
N GLY A 332 27.77 17.76 9.59
CA GLY A 332 28.77 16.69 9.60
C GLY A 332 28.47 15.53 10.56
N SER A 333 29.36 14.52 10.57
CA SER A 333 29.22 13.25 11.28
C SER A 333 29.21 13.35 12.82
N SER A 334 29.52 14.53 13.38
CA SER A 334 29.45 14.81 14.82
C SER A 334 28.02 14.74 15.39
N CYS A 335 26.99 14.79 14.53
CA CYS A 335 25.58 14.65 14.89
C CYS A 335 25.10 13.18 15.02
N GLY A 336 26.03 12.21 15.11
CA GLY A 336 25.73 10.76 15.14
C GLY A 336 24.74 10.30 16.24
N LYS A 337 24.44 11.17 17.21
CA LYS A 337 23.27 11.08 18.08
C LYS A 337 22.67 12.49 18.18
N LEU A 338 21.53 12.75 17.56
CA LEU A 338 20.71 13.95 17.78
C LEU A 338 20.03 13.92 19.17
N VAL A 339 20.79 13.47 20.17
CA VAL A 339 20.51 13.60 21.60
C VAL A 339 21.24 14.85 22.12
N ASN A 340 22.39 15.22 21.54
CA ASN A 340 23.24 16.31 22.04
C ASN A 340 23.82 17.16 20.90
N VAL A 341 23.02 18.05 20.30
CA VAL A 341 23.55 19.18 19.51
C VAL A 341 23.63 20.39 20.46
N PRO A 342 24.81 21.00 20.70
CA PRO A 342 24.95 22.13 21.61
C PRO A 342 24.11 23.34 21.13
N MET A 343 23.28 23.93 21.99
CA MET A 343 22.41 25.07 21.58
C MET A 343 23.16 26.30 21.06
N LEU A 344 24.43 26.47 21.40
CA LEU A 344 25.23 27.59 20.89
C LEU A 344 25.34 27.57 19.37
N ASP A 345 25.43 26.39 18.75
CA ASP A 345 25.56 26.28 17.28
C ASP A 345 24.23 26.50 16.56
N LEU A 346 23.09 26.26 17.21
CA LEU A 346 21.76 26.51 16.65
C LEU A 346 21.34 27.99 16.79
N ASN A 347 21.66 28.62 17.93
CA ASN A 347 21.34 30.03 18.19
C ASN A 347 22.21 31.01 17.38
N HIS A 348 23.43 30.62 17.01
CA HIS A 348 24.26 31.44 16.10
C HIS A 348 23.82 31.35 14.62
N ILE A 349 22.98 30.38 14.26
CA ILE A 349 22.56 30.13 12.88
C ILE A 349 21.12 30.61 12.62
N ASP A 350 20.26 30.76 13.63
CA ASP A 350 18.90 31.35 13.46
C ASP A 350 18.33 31.92 14.79
N PRO A 351 17.86 33.18 14.82
CA PRO A 351 17.25 33.79 16.01
C PRO A 351 15.79 33.37 16.27
N THR A 352 15.16 32.55 15.42
CA THR A 352 13.71 32.30 15.52
C THR A 352 13.37 31.09 16.40
N ALA A 353 12.94 31.39 17.63
CA ALA A 353 12.43 30.45 18.64
C ALA A 353 11.41 29.39 18.14
N ARG A 354 10.72 29.64 17.01
CA ARG A 354 9.69 28.75 16.43
C ARG A 354 10.20 27.38 15.94
N THR A 355 11.46 27.28 15.50
CA THR A 355 12.00 25.99 15.03
C THR A 355 12.27 25.04 16.20
N LEU A 356 12.69 25.58 17.35
CA LEU A 356 12.89 24.81 18.57
C LEU A 356 11.56 24.29 19.13
N ASP A 357 10.51 25.12 19.10
CA ASP A 357 9.16 24.70 19.52
C ASP A 357 8.61 23.53 18.68
N ILE A 358 8.93 23.50 17.38
CA ILE A 358 8.58 22.41 16.47
C ILE A 358 9.35 21.13 16.79
N LEU A 359 10.65 21.24 17.10
CA LEU A 359 11.46 20.07 17.46
C LEU A 359 11.01 19.48 18.81
N ASP A 360 10.69 20.33 19.78
CA ASP A 360 10.11 19.93 21.06
C ASP A 360 8.74 19.23 20.87
N SER A 361 7.85 19.75 20.00
CA SER A 361 6.53 19.14 19.75
C SER A 361 6.61 17.77 19.06
N LEU A 362 7.72 17.50 18.36
CA LEU A 362 8.04 16.22 17.73
C LEU A 362 8.74 15.23 18.68
N ASP A 363 8.87 15.55 19.97
CA ASP A 363 9.64 14.77 20.98
C ASP A 363 11.14 14.61 20.60
N ILE A 364 11.67 15.49 19.77
CA ILE A 364 13.10 15.52 19.42
C ILE A 364 13.81 16.31 20.52
N ARG A 365 14.25 15.60 21.57
CA ARG A 365 14.95 16.21 22.72
C ARG A 365 16.33 16.72 22.31
N ILE A 366 16.49 18.03 22.36
CA ILE A 366 17.80 18.70 22.40
C ILE A 366 18.09 18.99 23.87
N ASP A 367 19.18 18.44 24.42
CA ASP A 367 19.48 18.60 25.84
C ASP A 367 19.74 20.08 26.20
N ARG A 368 18.78 20.69 26.93
CA ARG A 368 18.82 22.08 27.39
C ARG A 368 19.74 22.29 28.59
N ALA A 369 20.17 21.21 29.27
CA ALA A 369 20.92 21.29 30.51
C ALA A 369 22.33 21.86 30.33
N ASP A 370 22.97 21.53 29.20
CA ASP A 370 24.34 21.98 28.89
C ASP A 370 24.42 23.49 28.55
N VAL A 371 23.26 24.12 28.37
CA VAL A 371 23.10 25.48 27.86
C VAL A 371 22.85 26.48 28.98
N ARG A 372 22.08 26.11 30.01
CA ARG A 372 21.91 26.95 31.20
C ARG A 372 23.23 27.12 31.97
N GLN A 373 24.05 26.08 32.03
CA GLN A 373 25.35 26.14 32.70
C GLN A 373 26.36 27.02 31.94
N ARG A 374 26.24 27.10 30.60
CA ARG A 374 27.09 27.94 29.74
C ARG A 374 26.57 29.37 29.55
N LEU A 375 25.26 29.60 29.56
CA LEU A 375 24.66 30.94 29.49
C LEU A 375 24.83 31.73 30.80
N GLN A 376 24.83 31.05 31.96
CA GLN A 376 25.15 31.70 33.25
C GLN A 376 26.61 32.14 33.35
N SER A 377 27.51 31.54 32.56
CA SER A 377 28.93 31.94 32.51
C SER A 377 29.22 33.01 31.46
N SER A 378 28.30 33.32 30.54
CA SER A 378 28.50 34.29 29.45
C SER A 378 27.75 35.61 29.59
N GLY A 379 27.14 35.90 30.75
CA GLY A 379 26.91 37.27 31.22
C GLY A 379 25.94 38.19 30.46
N ASP A 380 25.21 37.76 29.44
CA ASP A 380 24.28 38.64 28.72
C ASP A 380 22.95 37.93 28.41
N TYR A 381 21.84 38.48 28.93
CA TYR A 381 20.60 38.85 28.21
C TYR A 381 19.40 38.99 29.17
N GLU A 382 18.88 40.22 29.30
CA GLU A 382 17.48 40.50 29.64
C GLU A 382 16.60 40.35 28.39
N VAL A 383 15.46 39.67 28.51
CA VAL A 383 14.47 39.49 27.43
C VAL A 383 13.23 40.35 27.71
N SER A 384 12.84 41.20 26.77
CA SER A 384 11.57 41.95 26.79
C SER A 384 10.62 41.47 25.67
N SER A 385 9.40 41.14 26.05
CA SER A 385 8.45 40.24 25.35
C SER A 385 7.38 40.95 24.50
N LYS A 386 7.64 42.14 23.92
CA LYS A 386 6.57 43.02 23.41
C LYS A 386 6.43 43.21 21.88
N HIS A 387 6.99 42.36 21.01
CA HIS A 387 6.93 42.57 19.54
C HIS A 387 6.32 41.44 18.69
N LEU A 388 5.58 40.51 19.28
CA LEU A 388 5.22 39.24 18.60
C LEU A 388 3.91 39.19 17.80
N LEU A 389 3.19 40.30 17.60
CA LEU A 389 1.87 40.27 16.94
C LEU A 389 1.81 40.87 15.53
N THR A 390 2.85 41.54 15.03
CA THR A 390 2.78 42.27 13.76
C THR A 390 3.24 41.46 12.53
N THR A 391 4.04 40.41 12.71
CA THR A 391 4.75 39.74 11.58
C THR A 391 3.94 38.64 10.87
N VAL A 392 2.73 38.31 11.33
CA VAL A 392 1.89 37.28 10.69
C VAL A 392 1.11 37.85 9.49
N VAL A 393 0.92 39.17 9.43
CA VAL A 393 0.15 39.82 8.35
C VAL A 393 1.00 40.13 7.10
N GLU A 394 2.31 40.33 7.26
CA GLU A 394 3.19 40.71 6.13
C GLU A 394 3.56 39.55 5.20
N LEU A 395 3.58 38.30 5.71
CA LEU A 395 3.87 37.11 4.89
C LEU A 395 2.72 36.71 3.95
N ALA A 396 1.49 37.15 4.23
CA ALA A 396 0.35 36.91 3.34
C ALA A 396 0.37 37.84 2.09
N GLN A 397 1.03 38.99 2.15
CA GLN A 397 1.07 39.96 1.05
C GLN A 397 2.19 39.68 0.03
N CYS A 398 3.29 39.03 0.45
CA CYS A 398 4.39 38.66 -0.46
C CYS A 398 4.04 37.55 -1.48
N ASN A 399 2.99 36.75 -1.25
CA ASN A 399 2.56 35.72 -2.20
C ASN A 399 1.82 36.29 -3.43
N SER A 400 1.41 37.57 -3.41
CA SER A 400 0.77 38.23 -4.57
C SER A 400 1.76 38.80 -5.58
N SER A 401 3.01 39.05 -5.19
CA SER A 401 4.05 39.62 -6.06
C SER A 401 4.87 38.56 -6.80
N LEU A 402 5.04 37.36 -6.22
CA LEU A 402 5.74 36.25 -6.91
C LEU A 402 4.92 35.66 -8.09
N GLY A 403 3.60 35.81 -8.08
CA GLY A 403 2.72 35.38 -9.18
C GLY A 403 2.75 36.27 -10.43
N ARG A 404 3.31 37.49 -10.35
CA ARG A 404 3.42 38.41 -11.50
C ARG A 404 4.79 38.42 -12.18
N SER A 405 5.83 37.88 -11.53
CA SER A 405 7.19 37.91 -12.08
C SER A 405 7.50 36.78 -13.09
N LEU A 406 6.57 35.84 -13.31
CA LEU A 406 6.74 34.71 -14.26
C LEU A 406 6.02 34.90 -15.59
N GLN A 407 5.42 36.07 -15.86
CA GLN A 407 4.79 36.38 -17.16
C GLN A 407 5.57 37.35 -18.06
N ASP A 408 6.67 37.95 -17.60
CA ASP A 408 7.39 39.01 -18.36
C ASP A 408 8.77 38.63 -18.94
N GLU A 409 9.09 37.33 -19.04
CA GLU A 409 10.36 36.89 -19.68
C GLU A 409 10.37 36.97 -21.22
N LYS A 410 9.37 37.57 -21.86
CA LYS A 410 9.41 37.96 -23.29
C LYS A 410 9.48 39.47 -23.54
N GLY A 411 9.45 40.33 -22.51
CA GLY A 411 9.52 41.79 -22.65
C GLY A 411 10.92 42.40 -22.57
N LEU A 412 11.89 41.73 -21.93
CA LEU A 412 13.19 42.33 -21.58
C LEU A 412 14.33 42.09 -22.58
N ARG A 413 14.12 41.30 -23.64
CA ARG A 413 15.14 41.09 -24.70
C ARG A 413 15.09 42.09 -25.87
N ASN A 414 14.09 42.98 -25.91
CA ASN A 414 13.99 44.02 -26.94
C ASN A 414 14.44 45.42 -26.51
N LEU A 415 14.79 45.64 -25.22
CA LEU A 415 15.23 46.94 -24.70
C LEU A 415 16.75 47.09 -24.52
N GLN A 416 17.54 46.05 -24.81
CA GLN A 416 19.01 46.10 -24.77
C GLN A 416 19.69 46.14 -26.15
N LYS A 417 18.94 46.29 -27.24
CA LYS A 417 19.49 46.45 -28.61
C LYS A 417 19.30 47.83 -29.25
N GLN A 418 18.78 48.83 -28.51
CA GLN A 418 18.57 50.18 -29.06
C GLN A 418 19.31 51.32 -28.35
N THR A 419 20.17 51.04 -27.36
CA THR A 419 20.92 52.08 -26.63
C THR A 419 22.42 52.16 -26.96
N ASN A 420 22.91 51.43 -27.98
CA ASN A 420 24.33 51.45 -28.38
C ASN A 420 24.59 51.95 -29.82
N THR A 421 23.75 52.83 -30.38
CA THR A 421 24.00 53.41 -31.72
C THR A 421 23.73 54.91 -31.89
N TYR A 422 23.60 55.68 -30.81
CA TYR A 422 23.62 57.15 -30.90
C TYR A 422 24.50 57.76 -29.80
N SER A 423 25.80 57.63 -30.01
CA SER A 423 26.85 58.44 -29.40
C SER A 423 28.00 58.57 -30.41
N GLN A 424 27.72 59.26 -31.51
CA GLN A 424 28.68 60.08 -32.24
C GLN A 424 28.04 61.45 -32.45
#